data_AF-A0A3C0MDL9-F1
#
_entry.id   AF-A0A3C0MDL9-F1
#
_cell.length_a   1.000
_cell.length_b   1.000
_cell.length_c   1.000
_cell.angle_alpha   90.00
_cell.angle_beta   90.00
_cell.angle_gamma   90.00
#
_symmetry.space_group_name_H-M   'P 1'
#
loop_
_entity.id
_entity.type
_entity.pdbx_description
1 polymer ?
#
loop_
_entity_poly.entity_id
_entity_poly.type
_entity_poly.pdbx_seq_one_letter_code
_entity_poly.pdbx_strand_id
1 'polypeptide(L)'
;MEDTAMTERLSHERVSNAKRGFSTRIVPEAYIHAVTRDVAAPQAGDLVLARVDALGAHKQLELPTSRKSTLFPGDEVILAYGNRYAPDQFEAVVPDSLGACHLAAAGGIAGQVLCRNATMAAPTAITPLGLIADETGVVVNLRRFGVTPARRDLKIPCIAVTGGSMNAG
;
A
#
# COMPACT_ATOMS: atom_id res chain seq x y z
N MET A 1 -10.75 -14.11 -29.44
CA MET A 1 -9.87 -13.87 -28.28
C MET A 1 -9.71 -12.37 -28.20
N GLU A 2 -10.49 -11.72 -27.35
CA GLU A 2 -10.49 -10.27 -27.22
C GLU A 2 -9.21 -9.80 -26.56
N ASP A 3 -8.51 -8.90 -27.26
CA ASP A 3 -7.38 -8.13 -26.81
C ASP A 3 -7.87 -7.16 -25.72
N THR A 4 -8.03 -7.66 -24.50
CA THR A 4 -8.32 -6.82 -23.33
C THR A 4 -7.04 -6.10 -22.99
N ALA A 5 -6.96 -4.82 -23.33
CA ALA A 5 -5.81 -3.98 -23.01
C ALA A 5 -5.39 -4.22 -21.54
N MET A 6 -4.19 -4.77 -21.32
CA MET A 6 -3.66 -5.06 -19.98
C MET A 6 -3.45 -3.79 -19.14
N THR A 7 -3.61 -2.62 -19.76
CA THR A 7 -3.50 -1.30 -19.17
C THR A 7 -4.74 -0.47 -19.48
N GLU A 8 -5.40 0.04 -18.43
CA GLU A 8 -6.61 0.87 -18.50
C GLU A 8 -6.28 2.29 -18.00
N ARG A 9 -6.65 3.33 -18.76
CA ARG A 9 -6.51 4.72 -18.27
C ARG A 9 -7.52 5.01 -17.17
N LEU A 10 -7.07 5.63 -16.10
CA LEU A 10 -7.94 6.05 -15.00
C LEU A 10 -8.57 7.41 -15.32
N SER A 11 -9.90 7.51 -15.16
CA SER A 11 -10.58 8.80 -15.24
C SER A 11 -10.29 9.64 -14.00
N HIS A 12 -10.34 10.97 -14.14
CA HIS A 12 -10.14 11.89 -13.02
C HIS A 12 -11.14 11.62 -11.87
N GLU A 13 -12.39 11.32 -12.20
CA GLU A 13 -13.43 10.97 -11.22
C GLU A 13 -13.05 9.71 -10.42
N ARG A 14 -12.55 8.66 -11.09
CA ARG A 14 -12.15 7.42 -10.43
C ARG A 14 -10.96 7.66 -9.49
N VAL A 15 -9.97 8.43 -9.91
CA VAL A 15 -8.81 8.80 -9.08
C VAL A 15 -9.25 9.60 -7.84
N SER A 16 -10.15 10.58 -8.02
CA SER A 16 -10.69 11.41 -6.94
C SER A 16 -11.52 10.62 -5.93
N ASN A 17 -12.32 9.66 -6.40
CA ASN A 17 -13.18 8.83 -5.57
C ASN A 17 -12.41 7.72 -4.83
N ALA A 18 -11.27 7.26 -5.36
CA ALA A 18 -10.46 6.23 -4.73
C ALA A 18 -9.81 6.73 -3.43
N LYS A 19 -10.00 5.99 -2.33
CA LYS A 19 -9.43 6.34 -1.03
C LYS A 19 -7.94 6.03 -1.02
N ARG A 20 -7.10 7.07 -1.03
CA ARG A 20 -5.65 6.92 -0.97
C ARG A 20 -5.18 6.63 0.46
N GLY A 21 -4.22 5.72 0.61
CA GLY A 21 -3.52 5.46 1.87
C GLY A 21 -2.39 6.45 2.13
N PHE A 22 -2.14 6.78 3.39
CA PHE A 22 -1.11 7.72 3.85
C PHE A 22 0.30 7.40 3.35
N SER A 23 0.66 6.12 3.23
CA SER A 23 1.94 5.67 2.69
C SER A 23 2.17 6.15 1.24
N THR A 24 1.11 6.47 0.50
CA THR A 24 1.18 6.97 -0.89
C THR A 24 1.24 8.50 -0.98
N ARG A 25 1.24 9.23 0.15
CA ARG A 25 1.11 10.71 0.17
C ARG A 25 2.19 11.47 -0.60
N ILE A 26 3.38 10.87 -0.74
CA ILE A 26 4.52 11.51 -1.41
C ILE A 26 4.36 11.51 -2.93
N VAL A 27 3.47 10.67 -3.46
CA VAL A 27 3.18 10.60 -4.90
C VAL A 27 2.16 11.67 -5.25
N PRO A 28 2.49 12.63 -6.13
CA PRO A 28 1.51 13.59 -6.64
C PRO A 28 0.42 12.88 -7.45
N GLU A 29 -0.81 13.38 -7.40
CA GLU A 29 -1.92 12.81 -8.17
C GLU A 29 -1.67 12.81 -9.68
N ALA A 30 -0.86 13.76 -10.16
CA ALA A 30 -0.40 13.84 -11.55
C ALA A 30 0.44 12.63 -12.02
N TYR A 31 0.79 11.68 -11.15
CA TYR A 31 1.43 10.41 -11.55
C TYR A 31 0.45 9.24 -11.59
N ILE A 32 -0.82 9.45 -11.25
CA ILE A 32 -1.86 8.40 -11.20
C ILE A 32 -2.65 8.43 -12.51
N HIS A 33 -2.12 7.78 -13.55
CA HIS A 33 -2.64 7.90 -14.91
C HIS A 33 -3.37 6.67 -15.41
N ALA A 34 -2.86 5.49 -15.09
CA ALA A 34 -3.41 4.22 -15.57
C ALA A 34 -3.27 3.14 -14.52
N VAL A 35 -4.01 2.05 -14.71
CA VAL A 35 -3.86 0.80 -13.98
C VAL A 35 -3.43 -0.28 -14.96
N THR A 36 -2.38 -1.03 -14.62
CA THR A 36 -1.86 -2.12 -15.45
C THR A 36 -1.79 -3.44 -14.70
N ARG A 37 -2.08 -4.53 -15.39
CA ARG A 37 -1.88 -5.90 -14.93
C ARG A 37 -0.74 -6.58 -15.69
N ASP A 38 -0.04 -5.86 -16.58
CA ASP A 38 1.11 -6.36 -17.34
C ASP A 38 2.40 -6.33 -16.52
N VAL A 39 2.39 -7.09 -15.45
CA VAL A 39 3.55 -7.29 -14.57
C VAL A 39 3.57 -8.73 -14.08
N ALA A 40 4.77 -9.29 -13.97
CA ALA A 40 4.94 -10.64 -13.43
C ALA A 40 4.60 -10.70 -11.93
N ALA A 41 5.15 -9.76 -11.14
CA ALA A 41 4.95 -9.67 -9.70
C ALA A 41 5.11 -8.22 -9.23
N PRO A 42 4.37 -7.78 -8.19
CA PRO A 42 4.59 -6.46 -7.59
C PRO A 42 5.91 -6.37 -6.84
N GLN A 43 6.46 -5.17 -6.74
CA GLN A 43 7.63 -4.86 -5.92
C GLN A 43 7.23 -4.05 -4.69
N ALA A 44 8.06 -4.11 -3.64
CA ALA A 44 7.91 -3.22 -2.50
C ALA A 44 7.94 -1.75 -2.95
N GLY A 45 6.93 -0.99 -2.54
CA GLY A 45 6.73 0.41 -2.91
C GLY A 45 5.90 0.62 -4.17
N ASP A 46 5.54 -0.40 -4.93
CA ASP A 46 4.63 -0.22 -6.08
C ASP A 46 3.25 0.21 -5.59
N LEU A 47 2.69 1.23 -6.26
CA LEU A 47 1.33 1.65 -6.00
C LEU A 47 0.35 0.68 -6.65
N VAL A 48 -0.71 0.35 -5.93
CA VAL A 48 -1.76 -0.56 -6.37
C VAL A 48 -3.13 0.07 -6.18
N LEU A 49 -3.95 0.00 -7.21
CA LEU A 49 -5.39 0.22 -7.09
C LEU A 49 -6.03 -1.11 -6.73
N ALA A 50 -6.78 -1.15 -5.64
CA ALA A 50 -7.44 -2.35 -5.15
C ALA A 50 -8.88 -2.07 -4.75
N ARG A 51 -9.72 -3.09 -4.80
CA ARG A 51 -11.07 -3.07 -4.25
C ARG A 51 -11.08 -3.71 -2.87
N VAL A 52 -11.80 -3.12 -1.92
CA VAL A 52 -12.07 -3.75 -0.62
C VAL A 52 -13.13 -4.83 -0.80
N ASP A 53 -12.80 -6.08 -0.47
CA ASP A 53 -13.75 -7.19 -0.61
C ASP A 53 -14.48 -7.47 0.71
N ALA A 54 -13.74 -7.53 1.82
CA ALA A 54 -14.32 -7.81 3.14
C ALA A 54 -13.53 -7.10 4.25
N LEU A 55 -14.26 -6.47 5.17
CA LEU A 55 -13.66 -5.78 6.31
C LEU A 55 -13.23 -6.75 7.41
N GLY A 56 -12.02 -6.52 7.92
CA GLY A 56 -11.43 -7.24 9.03
C GLY A 56 -10.98 -6.29 10.14
N ALA A 57 -9.74 -6.45 10.59
CA ALA A 57 -9.14 -5.63 11.64
C ALA A 57 -9.05 -4.15 11.27
N HIS A 58 -8.65 -3.84 10.03
CA HIS A 58 -8.52 -2.46 9.56
C HIS A 58 -9.79 -2.02 8.85
N LYS A 59 -10.70 -1.38 9.60
CA LYS A 59 -11.99 -0.85 9.09
C LYS A 59 -11.90 0.59 8.58
N GLN A 60 -10.74 1.22 8.75
CA GLN A 60 -10.47 2.58 8.35
C GLN A 60 -9.12 2.64 7.64
N LEU A 61 -9.00 3.56 6.70
CA LEU A 61 -7.77 3.91 6.00
C LEU A 61 -7.33 5.30 6.46
N GLU A 62 -6.07 5.45 6.84
CA GLU A 62 -5.47 6.77 7.05
C GLU A 62 -5.20 7.39 5.68
N LEU A 63 -5.79 8.56 5.42
CA LEU A 63 -5.64 9.30 4.19
C LEU A 63 -4.31 10.09 4.17
N PRO A 64 -3.83 10.57 3.02
CA PRO A 64 -2.68 11.48 2.92
C PRO A 64 -2.78 12.73 3.81
N THR A 65 -4.00 13.14 4.17
CA THR A 65 -4.29 14.25 5.10
C THR A 65 -4.21 13.84 6.58
N SER A 66 -3.75 12.63 6.88
CA SER A 66 -3.78 11.97 8.20
C SER A 66 -5.17 11.76 8.82
N ARG A 67 -6.24 12.17 8.13
CA ARG A 67 -7.62 11.84 8.52
C ARG A 67 -7.90 10.36 8.31
N LYS A 68 -8.70 9.76 9.18
CA LYS A 68 -9.18 8.39 9.01
C LYS A 68 -10.47 8.39 8.19
N SER A 69 -10.52 7.55 7.16
CA SER A 69 -11.69 7.32 6.33
C SER A 69 -12.22 5.91 6.57
N THR A 70 -13.51 5.78 6.88
CA THR A 70 -14.15 4.47 7.03
C THR A 70 -14.18 3.73 5.70
N LEU A 71 -13.81 2.46 5.72
CA LEU A 71 -13.85 1.55 4.58
C LEU A 71 -15.17 0.80 4.53
N PHE A 72 -15.63 0.51 3.32
CA PHE A 72 -16.78 -0.33 3.00
C PHE A 72 -16.40 -1.32 1.91
N PRO A 73 -16.99 -2.53 1.89
CA PRO A 73 -16.87 -3.43 0.74
C PRO A 73 -17.27 -2.72 -0.55
N GLY A 74 -16.49 -2.90 -1.60
CA GLY A 74 -16.65 -2.23 -2.89
C GLY A 74 -15.86 -0.92 -3.03
N ASP A 75 -15.34 -0.34 -1.94
CA ASP A 75 -14.48 0.84 -2.04
C ASP A 75 -13.23 0.54 -2.90
N GLU A 76 -12.89 1.46 -3.79
CA GLU A 76 -11.57 1.49 -4.41
C GLU A 76 -10.59 2.24 -3.50
N VAL A 77 -9.41 1.64 -3.31
CA VAL A 77 -8.33 2.16 -2.49
C VAL A 77 -7.02 2.17 -3.27
N ILE A 78 -6.20 3.19 -3.03
CA ILE A 78 -4.85 3.29 -3.60
C ILE A 78 -3.85 3.11 -2.46
N LEU A 79 -3.11 2.01 -2.54
CA LEU A 79 -2.19 1.55 -1.50
C LEU A 79 -0.77 1.41 -2.08
N ALA A 80 0.19 1.11 -1.21
CA ALA A 80 1.53 0.67 -1.64
C ALA A 80 1.76 -0.77 -1.18
N TYR A 81 2.35 -1.60 -2.05
CA TYR A 81 2.84 -2.91 -1.64
C TYR A 81 4.01 -2.77 -0.66
N GLY A 82 4.05 -3.58 0.39
CA GLY A 82 5.18 -3.55 1.32
C GLY A 82 5.24 -4.74 2.26
N ASN A 83 6.47 -5.13 2.61
CA ASN A 83 6.72 -6.05 3.71
C ASN A 83 6.42 -5.35 5.04
N ARG A 84 5.80 -6.06 5.98
CA ARG A 84 5.49 -5.55 7.30
C ARG A 84 5.70 -6.64 8.33
N TYR A 85 6.60 -6.39 9.28
CA TYR A 85 6.77 -7.24 10.45
C TYR A 85 6.21 -6.52 11.68
N ALA A 86 4.98 -6.85 12.09
CA ALA A 86 4.36 -6.30 13.28
C ALA A 86 3.80 -7.44 14.15
N PRO A 87 4.59 -7.97 15.11
CA PRO A 87 4.21 -9.13 15.93
C PRO A 87 2.92 -8.96 16.75
N ASP A 88 2.59 -7.74 17.15
CA ASP A 88 1.32 -7.43 17.82
C ASP A 88 0.12 -7.36 16.85
N GLN A 89 0.39 -7.39 15.55
CA GLN A 89 -0.63 -7.26 14.51
C GLN A 89 -0.49 -8.34 13.44
N PHE A 90 0.17 -7.98 12.33
CA PHE A 90 0.28 -8.80 11.13
C PHE A 90 1.74 -8.82 10.68
N GLU A 91 2.20 -10.01 10.35
CA GLU A 91 3.36 -10.22 9.50
C GLU A 91 2.89 -10.41 8.07
N ALA A 92 3.38 -9.59 7.14
CA ALA A 92 3.00 -9.60 5.76
C ALA A 92 4.20 -9.41 4.83
N VAL A 93 4.12 -10.01 3.65
CA VAL A 93 5.11 -9.88 2.59
C VAL A 93 4.46 -9.34 1.31
N VAL A 94 5.27 -8.77 0.42
CA VAL A 94 4.83 -8.49 -0.95
C VAL A 94 4.58 -9.83 -1.65
N PRO A 95 3.38 -10.05 -2.24
CA PRO A 95 3.07 -11.31 -2.91
C PRO A 95 3.81 -11.46 -4.24
N ASP A 96 3.96 -12.69 -4.71
CA ASP A 96 4.59 -13.01 -6.01
C ASP A 96 3.65 -12.82 -7.21
N SER A 97 2.43 -12.30 -6.99
CA SER A 97 1.46 -12.02 -8.05
C SER A 97 0.45 -10.94 -7.61
N LEU A 98 -0.34 -10.42 -8.56
CA LEU A 98 -1.46 -9.50 -8.30
C LEU A 98 -2.75 -10.21 -7.81
N GLY A 99 -2.61 -11.37 -7.18
CA GLY A 99 -3.72 -12.09 -6.56
C GLY A 99 -4.34 -11.35 -5.38
N ALA A 100 -5.47 -11.86 -4.88
CA ALA A 100 -6.10 -11.34 -3.67
C ALA A 100 -5.11 -11.30 -2.51
N CYS A 101 -5.13 -10.21 -1.75
CA CYS A 101 -4.23 -10.00 -0.63
C CYS A 101 -4.95 -9.18 0.46
N HIS A 102 -4.18 -8.48 1.29
CA HIS A 102 -4.73 -7.83 2.48
C HIS A 102 -4.24 -6.39 2.63
N LEU A 103 -5.07 -5.58 3.26
CA LEU A 103 -4.61 -4.34 3.89
C LEU A 103 -3.81 -4.72 5.15
N ALA A 104 -2.49 -4.77 5.05
CA ALA A 104 -1.59 -5.16 6.13
C ALA A 104 -1.47 -4.07 7.20
N ALA A 105 -1.66 -2.80 6.84
CA ALA A 105 -1.69 -1.67 7.76
C ALA A 105 -2.67 -0.58 7.31
N ALA A 106 -3.40 0.02 8.27
CA ALA A 106 -4.32 1.13 8.02
C ALA A 106 -3.66 2.39 7.41
N GLY A 107 -2.33 2.52 7.49
CA GLY A 107 -1.57 3.56 6.77
C GLY A 107 -1.51 3.35 5.25
N GLY A 108 -2.07 2.24 4.75
CA GLY A 108 -2.20 1.96 3.34
C GLY A 108 -1.10 1.05 2.79
N ILE A 109 -0.79 -0.02 3.51
CA ILE A 109 0.13 -1.07 3.05
C ILE A 109 -0.66 -2.28 2.60
N ALA A 110 -0.48 -2.68 1.35
CA ALA A 110 -0.99 -3.93 0.80
C ALA A 110 0.07 -5.04 0.92
N GLY A 111 -0.37 -6.27 1.23
CA GLY A 111 0.53 -7.42 1.31
C GLY A 111 -0.19 -8.74 1.58
N GLN A 112 0.49 -9.85 1.34
CA GLN A 112 0.05 -11.17 1.76
C GLN A 112 0.40 -11.36 3.25
N VAL A 113 -0.62 -11.47 4.09
CA VAL A 113 -0.43 -11.73 5.52
C VAL A 113 -0.07 -13.20 5.67
N LEU A 114 1.10 -13.46 6.27
CA LEU A 114 1.60 -14.80 6.55
C LEU A 114 1.19 -15.25 7.95
N CYS A 115 1.31 -14.35 8.92
CA CYS A 115 1.01 -14.59 10.31
C CYS A 115 0.24 -13.42 10.91
N ARG A 116 -0.58 -13.72 11.91
CA ARG A 116 -1.41 -12.76 12.62
C ARG A 116 -1.32 -13.08 14.11
N ASN A 117 -1.20 -12.04 14.93
CA ASN A 117 -1.34 -12.17 16.37
C ASN A 117 -2.71 -12.78 16.74
N ALA A 118 -2.76 -13.71 17.69
CA ALA A 118 -3.99 -14.42 18.05
C ALA A 118 -5.13 -13.49 18.50
N THR A 119 -4.80 -12.30 19.04
CA THR A 119 -5.78 -11.31 19.52
C THR A 119 -6.38 -10.46 18.40
N MET A 120 -5.82 -10.50 17.19
CA MET A 120 -6.27 -9.68 16.08
C MET A 120 -7.42 -10.35 15.32
N ALA A 121 -8.38 -9.53 14.88
CA ALA A 121 -9.39 -9.95 13.90
C ALA A 121 -8.73 -10.35 12.56
N ALA A 122 -9.48 -11.05 11.69
CA ALA A 122 -9.00 -11.37 10.34
C ALA A 122 -8.51 -10.11 9.62
N PRO A 123 -7.48 -10.18 8.77
CA PRO A 123 -7.05 -9.03 8.00
C PRO A 123 -8.15 -8.59 7.02
N THR A 124 -8.23 -7.28 6.73
CA THR A 124 -9.15 -6.75 5.72
C THR A 124 -8.70 -7.24 4.33
N ALA A 125 -9.58 -7.96 3.64
CA ALA A 125 -9.31 -8.57 2.35
C ALA A 125 -9.51 -7.56 1.22
N ILE A 126 -8.57 -7.54 0.28
CA ILE A 126 -8.58 -6.66 -0.88
C ILE A 126 -8.21 -7.44 -2.15
N THR A 127 -8.78 -7.04 -3.28
CA THR A 127 -8.45 -7.55 -4.60
C THR A 127 -7.73 -6.47 -5.40
N PRO A 128 -6.45 -6.66 -5.76
CA PRO A 128 -5.75 -5.78 -6.68
C PRO A 128 -6.46 -5.72 -8.05
N LEU A 129 -6.80 -4.50 -8.47
CA LEU A 129 -7.29 -4.20 -9.82
C LEU A 129 -6.12 -4.02 -10.79
N GLY A 130 -4.99 -3.55 -10.30
CA GLY A 130 -3.69 -3.55 -10.97
C GLY A 130 -2.72 -2.55 -10.34
N LEU A 131 -1.51 -2.46 -10.88
CA LEU A 131 -0.53 -1.48 -10.46
C LEU A 131 -0.78 -0.12 -11.11
N ILE A 132 -0.54 0.96 -10.38
CA ILE A 132 -0.67 2.31 -10.92
C ILE A 132 0.54 2.60 -11.81
N ALA A 133 0.27 3.06 -13.02
CA ALA A 133 1.25 3.53 -13.97
C ALA A 133 1.12 5.05 -14.21
N ASP A 134 2.26 5.68 -14.48
CA ASP A 134 2.37 7.09 -14.86
C ASP A 134 1.93 7.32 -16.31
N GLU A 135 1.99 8.58 -16.78
CA GLU A 135 1.59 8.97 -18.14
C GLU A 135 2.40 8.27 -19.24
N THR A 136 3.59 7.79 -18.90
CA THR A 136 4.48 7.06 -19.82
C THR A 136 4.21 5.55 -19.82
N GLY A 137 3.28 5.09 -18.97
CA GLY A 137 2.93 3.68 -18.83
C GLY A 137 3.85 2.91 -17.88
N VAL A 138 4.73 3.58 -17.13
CA VAL A 138 5.65 2.91 -16.21
C VAL A 138 5.03 2.85 -14.81
N VAL A 139 5.14 1.71 -14.15
CA VAL A 139 4.65 1.51 -12.77
C VAL A 139 5.26 2.54 -11.81
N VAL A 140 4.38 3.18 -11.04
CA VAL A 140 4.71 4.16 -10.02
C VAL A 140 5.17 3.43 -8.77
N ASN A 141 6.43 3.64 -8.40
CA ASN A 141 7.01 3.11 -7.17
C ASN A 141 7.46 4.24 -6.25
N LEU A 142 7.15 4.13 -4.96
CA LEU A 142 7.50 5.12 -3.92
C LEU A 142 8.98 5.49 -3.90
N ARG A 143 9.90 4.59 -4.29
CA ARG A 143 11.35 4.85 -4.34
C ARG A 143 11.73 6.04 -5.22
N ARG A 144 10.92 6.36 -6.23
CA ARG A 144 11.14 7.52 -7.12
C ARG A 144 10.93 8.86 -6.43
N PHE A 145 10.17 8.86 -5.33
CA PHE A 145 9.75 10.07 -4.60
C PHE A 145 10.44 10.16 -3.22
N GLY A 146 11.46 9.34 -2.98
CA GLY A 146 12.25 9.39 -1.75
C GLY A 146 12.99 10.72 -1.62
N VAL A 147 13.10 11.22 -0.38
CA VAL A 147 13.87 12.44 -0.09
C VAL A 147 15.36 12.07 -0.07
N THR A 148 16.18 12.79 -0.85
CA THR A 148 17.63 12.67 -0.75
C THR A 148 18.08 13.11 0.65
N PRO A 149 18.72 12.23 1.45
CA PRO A 149 19.15 12.59 2.78
C PRO A 149 20.21 13.69 2.71
N ALA A 150 19.94 14.83 3.34
CA ALA A 150 20.96 15.84 3.57
C ALA A 150 21.95 15.29 4.60
N ARG A 151 23.16 14.92 4.18
CA ARG A 151 24.24 14.60 5.12
C ARG A 151 24.56 15.85 5.93
N ARG A 152 24.32 15.79 7.24
CA ARG A 152 24.77 16.78 8.21
C ARG A 152 25.64 16.06 9.23
N ASP A 153 26.89 16.50 9.37
CA ASP A 153 27.83 15.96 10.36
C ASP A 153 27.53 16.55 11.75
N LEU A 154 26.34 16.24 12.28
CA LEU A 154 25.93 16.63 13.62
C LEU A 154 26.34 15.53 14.61
N LYS A 155 27.21 15.86 15.57
CA LYS A 155 27.55 14.96 16.69
C LYS A 155 26.46 15.05 17.76
N ILE A 156 25.33 14.39 17.53
CA ILE A 156 24.23 14.27 18.50
C ILE A 156 24.40 12.95 19.24
N PRO A 157 24.43 12.92 20.59
CA PRO A 157 24.42 11.67 21.34
C PRO A 157 23.21 10.81 20.94
N CYS A 158 23.45 9.59 20.49
CA CYS A 158 22.43 8.61 20.13
C CYS A 158 22.44 7.49 21.17
N ILE A 159 21.30 7.26 21.83
CA ILE A 159 21.10 6.12 22.71
C ILE A 159 20.24 5.12 21.95
N ALA A 160 20.76 3.90 21.75
CA ALA A 160 20.02 2.81 21.13
C ALA A 160 19.51 1.86 22.22
N VAL A 161 18.20 1.59 22.22
CA VAL A 161 17.57 0.57 23.06
C VAL A 161 17.10 -0.55 22.14
N THR A 162 17.52 -1.79 22.42
CA THR A 162 17.26 -2.94 21.54
C THR A 162 16.43 -3.99 22.27
N GLY A 163 15.26 -4.32 21.74
CA GLY A 163 14.39 -5.41 22.19
C GLY A 163 14.24 -6.47 21.09
N GLY A 164 13.92 -7.71 21.48
CA GLY A 164 13.75 -8.83 20.53
C GLY A 164 12.45 -8.81 19.73
N SER A 165 11.52 -7.91 20.06
CA SER A 165 10.21 -7.78 19.42
C SER A 165 9.58 -6.41 19.73
N MET A 166 8.37 -6.17 19.21
CA MET A 166 7.56 -4.97 19.51
C MET A 166 7.32 -4.86 21.02
N ASN A 167 7.53 -3.66 21.58
CA ASN A 167 7.39 -3.33 23.01
C ASN A 167 8.33 -4.07 23.98
N ALA A 168 9.49 -4.56 23.50
CA ALA A 168 10.43 -5.34 24.32
C ALA A 168 11.72 -4.57 24.72
N GLY A 169 11.70 -3.23 24.75
CA GLY A 169 12.87 -2.38 25.01
C GLY A 169 12.54 -1.18 25.89
#